data_AF-A0A3M2LAT6-F1
#
_entry.id   AF-A0A3M2LAT6-F1
#
_cell.length_a   1.000
_cell.length_b   1.000
_cell.length_c   1.000
_cell.angle_alpha   90.00
_cell.angle_beta   90.00
_cell.angle_gamma   90.00
#
_symmetry.space_group_name_H-M   'P 1'
#
loop_
_entity.id
_entity.type
_entity.pdbx_description
1 polymer ?
#
loop_
_entity_poly.entity_id
_entity_poly.type
_entity_poly.pdbx_seq_one_letter_code
_entity_poly.pdbx_strand_id
1 'polypeptide(L)'
;MGRHRRRRGHARTGLVGASAALTVGAVAVGSGLMPGVTQHLTGERDAELDASGERSSSPFAAEDDLERENPRPTRSAEREAAEESAEPTPTEEAKEPTEEPEPEETTQEPSPTPEETTEEPSPTPTPEPEPEPSAPPAAEEEPSSPEVQAAEAVLSLVNQARGQAGCQPLRLDAGLTNVALAHSRDMAQRGYFDHTDPDGRTPWDRAAAAGVSGMGGENIAMGQPDAQSVVDAWMNSEGHRANILNCDFTTMGLGAHFADGGPWWTQTFGY
;
A
#
# COMPACT_ATOMS: atom_id res chain seq x y z
N MET A 1 22.24 -63.41 -22.65
CA MET A 1 23.58 -63.47 -22.03
C MET A 1 23.79 -62.24 -21.16
N GLY A 2 24.01 -62.43 -19.87
CA GLY A 2 24.29 -61.33 -18.93
C GLY A 2 25.73 -60.83 -19.00
N ARG A 3 25.98 -59.67 -18.40
CA ARG A 3 27.27 -59.29 -17.81
C ARG A 3 27.06 -58.19 -16.78
N HIS A 4 27.12 -58.61 -15.51
CA HIS A 4 27.44 -57.74 -14.38
C HIS A 4 28.80 -57.07 -14.59
N ARG A 5 28.91 -55.80 -14.20
CA ARG A 5 30.17 -55.26 -13.67
C ARG A 5 29.89 -54.42 -12.44
N ARG A 6 30.53 -54.81 -11.34
CA ARG A 6 30.49 -54.17 -10.02
C ARG A 6 31.90 -53.67 -9.68
N ARG A 7 31.92 -52.49 -9.03
CA ARG A 7 32.84 -52.00 -7.98
C ARG A 7 34.21 -51.38 -8.33
N ARG A 8 34.37 -50.16 -7.80
CA ARG A 8 35.38 -49.62 -6.83
C ARG A 8 35.54 -48.13 -7.18
N GLY A 9 35.31 -47.12 -6.35
CA GLY A 9 35.51 -46.97 -4.90
C GLY A 9 36.60 -45.92 -4.70
N HIS A 10 36.27 -44.73 -4.20
CA HIS A 10 37.19 -43.81 -3.50
C HIS A 10 36.37 -42.96 -2.53
N ALA A 11 36.63 -43.15 -1.24
CA ALA A 11 36.20 -42.26 -0.17
C ALA A 11 37.25 -41.15 0.01
N ARG A 12 36.81 -39.91 0.23
CA ARG A 12 37.57 -38.88 0.96
C ARG A 12 36.62 -37.93 1.70
N THR A 13 36.50 -38.25 2.98
CA THR A 13 36.56 -37.37 4.17
C THR A 13 36.79 -35.87 3.92
N GLY A 14 36.00 -35.03 4.61
CA GLY A 14 36.25 -33.61 4.82
C GLY A 14 35.10 -32.93 5.56
N LEU A 15 35.20 -32.84 6.89
CA LEU A 15 34.24 -32.27 7.83
C LEU A 15 34.84 -31.01 8.45
N VAL A 16 34.19 -29.85 8.29
CA VAL A 16 34.23 -28.65 9.16
C VAL A 16 32.95 -27.87 8.77
N GLY A 17 31.97 -27.53 9.61
CA GLY A 17 31.94 -27.35 11.05
C GLY A 17 31.68 -25.87 11.35
N ALA A 18 30.42 -25.48 11.52
CA ALA A 18 30.01 -24.26 12.25
C ALA A 18 28.48 -24.30 12.49
N SER A 19 28.07 -24.93 13.60
CA SER A 19 26.73 -24.75 14.16
C SER A 19 26.77 -23.55 15.09
N ALA A 20 26.02 -22.49 14.77
CA ALA A 20 25.79 -21.38 15.68
C ALA A 20 24.80 -21.81 16.78
N ALA A 21 25.26 -21.86 18.02
CA ALA A 21 24.42 -22.06 19.19
C ALA A 21 23.81 -20.71 19.59
N LEU A 22 22.48 -20.60 19.50
CA LEU A 22 21.72 -19.49 20.08
C LEU A 22 21.56 -19.73 21.59
N THR A 23 22.29 -18.98 22.39
CA THR A 23 22.09 -18.90 23.84
C THR A 23 20.89 -18.03 24.17
N VAL A 24 19.85 -18.65 24.73
CA VAL A 24 18.71 -17.97 25.36
C VAL A 24 19.19 -17.36 26.69
N GLY A 25 19.26 -16.04 26.76
CA GLY A 25 19.52 -15.29 27.99
C GLY A 25 18.24 -15.18 28.81
N ALA A 26 18.21 -15.84 29.97
CA ALA A 26 17.17 -15.71 30.97
C ALA A 26 17.37 -14.40 31.77
N VAL A 27 16.33 -13.55 31.83
CA VAL A 27 16.28 -12.37 32.70
C VAL A 27 15.84 -12.82 34.09
N ALA A 28 16.74 -12.74 35.07
CA ALA A 28 16.43 -12.98 36.47
C ALA A 28 15.87 -11.70 37.12
N VAL A 29 14.61 -11.75 37.55
CA VAL A 29 14.00 -10.71 38.39
C VAL A 29 14.50 -10.89 39.82
N GLY A 30 15.46 -10.06 40.22
CA GLY A 30 15.93 -9.98 41.60
C GLY A 30 15.01 -9.11 42.45
N SER A 31 14.15 -9.73 43.24
CA SER A 31 13.45 -9.07 44.36
C SER A 31 14.44 -8.83 45.49
N GLY A 32 14.78 -7.56 45.74
CA GLY A 32 15.69 -7.14 46.83
C GLY A 32 14.97 -6.23 47.82
N LEU A 33 14.46 -6.83 48.90
CA LEU A 33 13.97 -6.18 50.10
C LEU A 33 15.17 -5.87 51.01
N MET A 34 15.41 -4.60 51.37
CA MET A 34 16.27 -4.26 52.53
C MET A 34 15.74 -3.03 53.28
N PRO A 35 15.81 -3.02 54.63
CA PRO A 35 15.20 -2.02 55.49
C PRO A 35 16.12 -0.84 55.86
N GLY A 36 15.49 0.31 56.07
CA GLY A 36 15.73 1.28 57.14
C GLY A 36 17.16 1.76 57.43
N VAL A 37 17.45 3.01 57.06
CA VAL A 37 18.26 3.92 57.89
C VAL A 37 17.56 5.28 57.94
N THR A 38 17.25 5.69 59.16
CA THR A 38 16.72 6.99 59.57
C THR A 38 17.74 8.10 59.39
N GLN A 39 17.37 9.23 58.79
CA GLN A 39 17.88 10.55 59.19
C GLN A 39 16.76 11.59 59.11
N HIS A 40 16.38 12.10 60.28
CA HIS A 40 15.58 13.30 60.48
C HIS A 40 16.37 14.54 60.09
N LEU A 41 15.74 15.46 59.36
CA LEU A 41 16.01 16.90 59.47
C LEU A 41 14.79 17.70 58.97
N THR A 42 13.99 18.11 59.96
CA THR A 42 13.30 19.40 60.13
C THR A 42 12.95 20.24 58.89
N GLY A 43 11.66 20.56 58.76
CA GLY A 43 11.16 21.64 57.91
C GLY A 43 9.64 21.68 57.87
N GLU A 44 9.03 22.36 58.85
CA GLU A 44 7.60 22.66 58.94
C GLU A 44 7.05 23.35 57.68
N ARG A 45 5.89 22.90 57.19
CA ARG A 45 4.67 23.72 57.01
C ARG A 45 3.49 22.94 56.43
N ASP A 46 2.34 23.26 56.98
CA ASP A 46 1.03 22.64 56.85
C ASP A 46 0.47 22.59 55.42
N ALA A 47 -0.12 21.45 55.05
CA ALA A 47 -1.25 21.40 54.12
C ALA A 47 -2.02 20.07 54.28
N GLU A 48 -3.28 20.25 54.62
CA GLU A 48 -4.41 19.32 54.66
C GLU A 48 -4.48 18.37 53.44
N LEU A 49 -4.66 17.06 53.68
CA LEU A 49 -4.95 16.06 52.64
C LEU A 49 -6.11 15.16 53.09
N ASP A 50 -7.30 15.49 52.57
CA ASP A 50 -8.47 14.63 52.50
C ASP A 50 -8.37 13.68 51.28
N ALA A 51 -9.29 12.73 51.21
CA ALA A 51 -9.10 11.37 50.74
C ALA A 51 -9.24 11.12 49.23
N SER A 52 -8.80 9.91 48.86
CA SER A 52 -9.31 9.06 47.75
C SER A 52 -9.18 9.58 46.31
N GLY A 53 -8.23 8.99 45.58
CA GLY A 53 -8.17 9.01 44.11
C GLY A 53 -7.79 7.63 43.59
N GLU A 54 -8.81 6.84 43.25
CA GLU A 54 -8.67 5.54 42.62
C GLU A 54 -8.06 5.65 41.22
N ARG A 55 -7.24 4.66 40.88
CA ARG A 55 -6.64 4.46 39.56
C ARG A 55 -7.70 3.86 38.65
N SER A 56 -7.94 4.45 37.48
CA SER A 56 -8.64 3.74 36.40
C SER A 56 -8.00 4.07 35.05
N SER A 57 -7.14 3.16 34.62
CA SER A 57 -6.61 3.09 33.25
C SER A 57 -7.51 2.12 32.48
N SER A 58 -8.21 2.59 31.45
CA SER A 58 -9.01 1.73 30.57
C SER A 58 -8.29 1.53 29.23
N PRO A 59 -8.12 0.28 28.76
CA PRO A 59 -7.77 -0.02 27.38
C PRO A 59 -9.04 -0.34 26.57
N PHE A 60 -9.22 0.28 25.41
CA PHE A 60 -10.23 -0.15 24.42
C PHE A 60 -9.56 -1.05 23.39
N ALA A 61 -9.92 -2.34 23.46
CA ALA A 61 -9.66 -3.33 22.44
C ALA A 61 -10.76 -3.28 21.38
N ALA A 62 -10.38 -3.49 20.12
CA ALA A 62 -11.30 -3.70 19.02
C ALA A 62 -11.97 -5.06 19.15
N GLU A 63 -13.31 -5.09 19.09
CA GLU A 63 -14.09 -6.32 19.01
C GLU A 63 -14.53 -6.54 17.56
N ASP A 64 -14.17 -7.72 17.06
CA ASP A 64 -14.64 -8.39 15.87
C ASP A 64 -15.96 -9.09 16.22
N ASP A 65 -17.07 -8.76 15.56
CA ASP A 65 -18.29 -9.57 15.64
C ASP A 65 -19.24 -9.24 14.49
N LEU A 66 -19.38 -10.15 13.52
CA LEU A 66 -20.64 -10.39 12.80
C LEU A 66 -20.67 -11.82 12.22
N GLU A 67 -20.93 -12.81 13.09
CA GLU A 67 -21.62 -14.04 12.69
C GLU A 67 -23.05 -13.98 13.24
N ARG A 68 -24.02 -13.65 12.37
CA ARG A 68 -25.45 -13.71 12.72
C ARG A 68 -26.14 -14.82 11.94
N GLU A 69 -26.26 -15.96 12.62
CA GLU A 69 -27.15 -17.05 12.22
C GLU A 69 -28.63 -16.65 12.24
N ASN A 70 -29.36 -17.24 11.31
CA ASN A 70 -30.72 -16.96 10.88
C ASN A 70 -31.73 -17.85 11.62
N PRO A 71 -32.85 -17.35 12.20
CA PRO A 71 -33.96 -18.20 12.56
C PRO A 71 -35.02 -18.24 11.43
N ARG A 72 -35.30 -19.47 10.96
CA ARG A 72 -36.42 -19.81 10.07
C ARG A 72 -37.76 -19.40 10.68
N PRO A 73 -38.76 -19.08 9.83
CA PRO A 73 -40.15 -19.39 10.14
C PRO A 73 -40.72 -20.50 9.24
N THR A 74 -41.50 -21.37 9.86
CA THR A 74 -42.25 -22.46 9.24
C THR A 74 -43.59 -21.97 8.67
N ARG A 75 -43.86 -22.39 7.42
CA ARG A 75 -45.15 -22.94 6.91
C ARG A 75 -46.40 -22.03 6.93
N SER A 76 -46.87 -21.65 5.75
CA SER A 76 -48.18 -22.08 5.19
C SER A 76 -48.28 -21.68 3.72
N ALA A 77 -48.57 -22.68 2.89
CA ALA A 77 -48.71 -22.57 1.45
C ALA A 77 -50.20 -22.55 1.11
N GLU A 78 -50.62 -21.61 0.27
CA GLU A 78 -51.86 -21.72 -0.49
C GLU A 78 -51.78 -20.81 -1.72
N ARG A 79 -51.50 -21.40 -2.90
CA ARG A 79 -52.18 -21.10 -4.17
C ARG A 79 -51.60 -21.90 -5.33
N GLU A 80 -52.43 -22.85 -5.75
CA GLU A 80 -52.90 -23.14 -7.12
C GLU A 80 -51.93 -23.24 -8.31
N ALA A 81 -52.21 -24.30 -9.06
CA ALA A 81 -51.50 -24.87 -10.18
C ALA A 81 -51.90 -24.28 -11.55
N ALA A 82 -50.99 -24.42 -12.52
CA ALA A 82 -51.19 -24.81 -13.92
C ALA A 82 -49.79 -24.91 -14.57
N GLU A 83 -49.27 -26.11 -14.89
CA GLU A 83 -49.21 -26.71 -16.24
C GLU A 83 -48.75 -25.71 -17.33
N GLU A 84 -47.69 -25.94 -18.11
CA GLU A 84 -47.56 -27.06 -19.06
C GLU A 84 -46.13 -27.22 -19.61
N SER A 85 -45.85 -28.48 -19.93
CA SER A 85 -44.75 -29.14 -20.66
C SER A 85 -44.11 -28.42 -21.86
N ALA A 86 -42.78 -28.54 -22.03
CA ALA A 86 -42.12 -29.26 -23.14
C ALA A 86 -40.63 -28.86 -23.34
N GLU A 87 -39.74 -29.85 -23.32
CA GLU A 87 -38.43 -29.79 -24.00
C GLU A 87 -38.63 -29.80 -25.54
N PRO A 88 -37.67 -29.28 -26.32
CA PRO A 88 -36.65 -30.19 -26.90
C PRO A 88 -35.23 -29.59 -27.07
N THR A 89 -34.23 -30.47 -27.15
CA THR A 89 -32.90 -30.28 -27.78
C THR A 89 -32.94 -30.77 -29.25
N PRO A 90 -31.83 -30.88 -30.02
CA PRO A 90 -30.83 -29.92 -30.54
C PRO A 90 -30.76 -29.93 -32.11
N THR A 91 -30.00 -29.05 -32.80
CA THR A 91 -29.46 -29.14 -34.21
C THR A 91 -28.77 -27.79 -34.55
N GLU A 92 -27.45 -27.65 -34.71
CA GLU A 92 -26.54 -27.86 -35.89
C GLU A 92 -26.62 -26.80 -37.03
N GLU A 93 -25.47 -26.16 -37.33
CA GLU A 93 -24.95 -25.56 -38.60
C GLU A 93 -24.10 -24.31 -38.24
N ALA A 94 -22.75 -24.32 -38.20
CA ALA A 94 -21.73 -24.62 -39.21
C ALA A 94 -21.78 -23.73 -40.45
N LYS A 95 -21.02 -22.62 -40.46
CA LYS A 95 -20.35 -22.03 -41.65
C LYS A 95 -19.09 -21.23 -41.26
N GLU A 96 -17.91 -21.81 -41.51
CA GLU A 96 -16.72 -21.06 -41.95
C GLU A 96 -16.93 -20.64 -43.43
N PRO A 97 -16.19 -19.62 -43.93
CA PRO A 97 -14.92 -19.93 -44.61
C PRO A 97 -13.77 -18.92 -44.35
N THR A 98 -12.59 -19.49 -44.11
CA THR A 98 -11.29 -19.25 -44.76
C THR A 98 -11.18 -18.09 -45.79
N GLU A 99 -10.26 -17.16 -45.59
CA GLU A 99 -9.01 -17.05 -46.39
C GLU A 99 -8.07 -15.94 -45.88
N GLU A 100 -6.84 -16.37 -45.60
CA GLU A 100 -5.58 -15.63 -45.51
C GLU A 100 -5.06 -15.39 -46.95
N PRO A 101 -4.42 -14.24 -47.25
CA PRO A 101 -2.98 -14.34 -47.53
C PRO A 101 -2.16 -13.07 -47.14
N GLU A 102 -1.00 -13.31 -46.52
CA GLU A 102 0.26 -12.56 -46.71
C GLU A 102 1.24 -13.53 -47.40
N PRO A 103 2.42 -13.14 -47.94
CA PRO A 103 3.05 -11.82 -48.06
C PRO A 103 3.66 -11.54 -49.47
N GLU A 104 4.03 -10.29 -49.76
CA GLU A 104 5.04 -10.01 -50.80
C GLU A 104 6.11 -9.03 -50.27
N GLU A 105 7.31 -9.58 -50.08
CA GLU A 105 8.55 -8.83 -50.03
C GLU A 105 8.80 -8.15 -51.38
N THR A 106 9.28 -6.90 -51.37
CA THR A 106 10.11 -6.42 -52.48
C THR A 106 11.24 -5.55 -51.94
N THR A 107 12.43 -6.12 -52.09
CA THR A 107 13.77 -5.56 -51.96
C THR A 107 13.93 -4.29 -52.80
N GLN A 108 14.65 -3.28 -52.29
CA GLN A 108 15.50 -2.40 -53.11
C GLN A 108 16.45 -1.54 -52.26
N GLU A 109 17.75 -1.75 -52.47
CA GLU A 109 18.92 -0.90 -52.15
C GLU A 109 19.89 -1.10 -53.35
N PRO A 110 20.96 -0.29 -53.59
CA PRO A 110 21.26 1.11 -53.24
C PRO A 110 21.78 1.97 -54.43
N SER A 111 22.04 3.27 -54.15
CA SER A 111 23.06 4.18 -54.75
C SER A 111 22.85 4.76 -56.18
N PRO A 112 23.45 5.94 -56.56
CA PRO A 112 24.68 6.53 -56.03
C PRO A 112 24.73 8.05 -55.73
N THR A 113 25.72 8.38 -54.90
CA THR A 113 26.41 9.68 -54.71
C THR A 113 26.95 10.30 -56.00
N PRO A 114 27.06 11.64 -56.07
CA PRO A 114 28.36 12.25 -56.40
C PRO A 114 28.82 13.30 -55.38
N GLU A 115 30.13 13.27 -55.12
CA GLU A 115 30.93 14.16 -54.27
C GLU A 115 31.28 15.51 -54.94
N GLU A 116 31.50 16.49 -54.06
CA GLU A 116 32.45 17.64 -54.09
C GLU A 116 32.50 18.64 -55.26
N THR A 117 32.41 19.94 -54.91
CA THR A 117 33.58 20.86 -54.94
C THR A 117 33.21 22.21 -54.30
N THR A 118 33.83 22.47 -53.14
CA THR A 118 34.48 23.70 -52.65
C THR A 118 34.23 25.04 -53.36
N GLU A 119 33.79 26.06 -52.59
CA GLU A 119 34.46 27.37 -52.49
C GLU A 119 34.14 28.05 -51.14
N GLU A 120 35.20 28.34 -50.37
CA GLU A 120 35.28 29.37 -49.31
C GLU A 120 36.08 30.54 -49.92
N PRO A 121 35.78 31.83 -49.65
CA PRO A 121 36.29 32.43 -48.40
C PRO A 121 35.41 33.56 -47.81
N SER A 122 35.53 33.80 -46.50
CA SER A 122 35.95 35.08 -45.88
C SER A 122 35.54 35.14 -44.39
N PRO A 123 36.42 35.61 -43.49
CA PRO A 123 36.32 35.35 -42.05
C PRO A 123 35.28 36.26 -41.37
N THR A 124 34.38 35.63 -40.61
CA THR A 124 33.53 36.31 -39.63
C THR A 124 34.37 36.62 -38.39
N PRO A 125 34.28 37.83 -37.80
CA PRO A 125 34.99 38.14 -36.57
C PRO A 125 34.53 37.24 -35.42
N THR A 126 35.51 36.64 -34.74
CA THR A 126 35.36 35.92 -33.47
C THR A 126 34.59 36.78 -32.45
N PRO A 127 33.41 36.35 -31.97
CA PRO A 127 32.87 36.92 -30.75
C PRO A 127 33.75 36.47 -29.57
N GLU A 128 34.10 37.45 -28.74
CA GLU A 128 34.70 37.32 -27.42
C GLU A 128 33.99 36.24 -26.59
N PRO A 129 34.70 35.42 -25.77
CA PRO A 129 34.05 34.40 -24.97
C PRO A 129 33.09 35.06 -23.97
N GLU A 130 31.80 34.92 -24.25
CA GLU A 130 30.73 35.20 -23.32
C GLU A 130 30.91 34.28 -22.10
N PRO A 131 30.84 34.79 -20.86
CA PRO A 131 31.01 33.95 -19.68
C PRO A 131 29.92 32.87 -19.70
N GLU A 132 30.34 31.60 -19.62
CA GLU A 132 29.44 30.47 -19.49
C GLU A 132 28.43 30.74 -18.36
N PRO A 133 27.11 30.57 -18.59
CA PRO A 133 26.15 30.68 -17.51
C PRO A 133 26.49 29.63 -16.46
N SER A 134 26.89 30.11 -15.28
CA SER A 134 27.07 29.27 -14.09
C SER A 134 25.85 28.36 -13.95
N ALA A 135 26.10 27.06 -13.88
CA ALA A 135 25.09 26.07 -13.51
C ALA A 135 24.37 26.57 -12.24
N PRO A 136 23.02 26.56 -12.22
CA PRO A 136 22.30 26.92 -11.01
C PRO A 136 22.77 26.01 -9.86
N PRO A 137 22.96 26.55 -8.65
CA PRO A 137 23.33 25.73 -7.50
C PRO A 137 22.30 24.61 -7.34
N ALA A 138 22.78 23.39 -7.08
CA ALA A 138 21.94 22.27 -6.71
C ALA A 138 20.98 22.74 -5.62
N ALA A 139 19.68 22.70 -5.91
CA ALA A 139 18.66 23.05 -4.94
C ALA A 139 18.84 22.13 -3.72
N GLU A 140 19.15 22.73 -2.58
CA GLU A 140 19.07 22.05 -1.29
C GLU A 140 17.62 21.59 -1.12
N GLU A 141 17.39 20.27 -1.08
CA GLU A 141 16.05 19.73 -0.85
C GLU A 141 15.60 20.10 0.56
N GLU A 142 14.67 21.06 0.65
CA GLU A 142 13.95 21.40 1.88
C GLU A 142 13.34 20.11 2.49
N PRO A 143 13.38 19.95 3.83
CA PRO A 143 12.85 18.75 4.46
C PRO A 143 11.35 18.62 4.18
N SER A 144 10.95 17.49 3.59
CA SER A 144 9.56 17.18 3.29
C SER A 144 8.74 17.03 4.59
N SER A 145 7.49 17.51 4.58
CA SER A 145 6.59 17.40 5.74
C SER A 145 6.34 15.93 6.11
N PRO A 146 6.04 15.61 7.38
CA PRO A 146 5.72 14.24 7.82
C PRO A 146 4.65 13.55 6.97
N GLU A 147 3.65 14.29 6.51
CA GLU A 147 2.58 13.78 5.64
C GLU A 147 3.09 13.31 4.27
N VAL A 148 4.04 14.04 3.69
CA VAL A 148 4.67 13.68 2.41
C VAL A 148 5.56 12.45 2.58
N GLN A 149 6.36 12.41 3.65
CA GLN A 149 7.18 11.24 3.97
C GLN A 149 6.31 9.99 4.20
N ALA A 150 5.18 10.14 4.88
CA ALA A 150 4.22 9.06 5.09
C ALA A 150 3.60 8.57 3.77
N ALA A 151 3.24 9.48 2.85
CA ALA A 151 2.73 9.15 1.52
C ALA A 151 3.71 8.30 0.71
N GLU A 152 4.98 8.71 0.67
CA GLU A 152 6.03 7.98 -0.04
C GLU A 152 6.31 6.60 0.57
N ALA A 153 6.38 6.53 1.90
CA ALA A 153 6.62 5.28 2.62
C ALA A 153 5.50 4.25 2.38
N VAL A 154 4.23 4.67 2.48
CA VAL A 154 3.10 3.79 2.20
C VAL A 154 3.05 3.38 0.74
N LEU A 155 3.30 4.31 -0.20
CA LEU A 155 3.34 3.98 -1.63
C LEU A 155 4.37 2.88 -1.90
N SER A 156 5.56 2.99 -1.32
CA SER A 156 6.63 2.00 -1.46
C SER A 156 6.20 0.60 -0.99
N LEU A 157 5.61 0.52 0.20
CA LEU A 157 5.13 -0.74 0.79
C LEU A 157 3.97 -1.35 0.00
N VAL A 158 3.02 -0.52 -0.44
CA VAL A 158 1.90 -0.96 -1.29
C VAL A 158 2.43 -1.48 -2.62
N ASN A 159 3.36 -0.78 -3.25
CA ASN A 159 3.94 -1.24 -4.51
C ASN A 159 4.77 -2.52 -4.36
N GLN A 160 5.39 -2.75 -3.20
CA GLN A 160 6.02 -4.02 -2.88
C GLN A 160 4.98 -5.15 -2.82
N ALA A 161 3.86 -4.95 -2.11
CA ALA A 161 2.77 -5.94 -2.03
C ALA A 161 2.14 -6.21 -3.41
N ARG A 162 1.91 -5.16 -4.20
CA ARG A 162 1.39 -5.25 -5.57
C ARG A 162 2.34 -6.01 -6.50
N GLY A 163 3.64 -5.76 -6.40
CA GLY A 163 4.65 -6.51 -7.15
C GLY A 163 4.65 -8.01 -6.83
N GLN A 164 4.45 -8.38 -5.56
CA GLN A 164 4.31 -9.79 -5.15
C GLN A 164 3.04 -10.43 -5.71
N ALA A 165 1.97 -9.65 -5.91
CA ALA A 165 0.72 -10.10 -6.51
C ALA A 165 0.70 -10.03 -8.05
N GLY A 166 1.76 -9.53 -8.69
CA GLY A 166 1.85 -9.38 -10.15
C GLY A 166 1.15 -8.16 -10.73
N CYS A 167 0.71 -7.20 -9.89
CA CYS A 167 0.14 -5.94 -10.35
C CYS A 167 1.23 -4.91 -10.71
N GLN A 168 0.90 -3.97 -11.59
CA GLN A 168 1.73 -2.80 -11.86
C GLN A 168 1.81 -1.86 -10.64
N PRO A 169 2.92 -1.14 -10.45
CA PRO A 169 3.05 -0.18 -9.36
C PRO A 169 2.10 1.01 -9.58
N LEU A 170 1.53 1.49 -8.49
CA LEU A 170 0.75 2.73 -8.44
C LEU A 170 1.68 3.94 -8.43
N ARG A 171 1.15 5.07 -8.90
CA ARG A 171 1.76 6.39 -8.77
C ARG A 171 0.94 7.28 -7.85
N LEU A 172 1.61 8.12 -7.07
CA LEU A 172 0.89 9.15 -6.31
C LEU A 172 0.23 10.16 -7.26
N ASP A 173 -1.03 10.45 -7.01
CA ASP A 173 -1.82 11.50 -7.63
C ASP A 173 -2.10 12.59 -6.59
N ALA A 174 -1.84 13.85 -6.98
CA ALA A 174 -1.98 14.98 -6.07
C ALA A 174 -3.43 15.27 -5.71
N GLY A 175 -4.38 15.05 -6.64
CA GLY A 175 -5.81 15.24 -6.40
C GLY A 175 -6.34 14.24 -5.37
N LEU A 176 -6.07 12.96 -5.60
CA LEU A 176 -6.41 11.87 -4.68
C LEU A 176 -5.75 12.06 -3.30
N THR A 177 -4.49 12.52 -3.27
CA THR A 177 -3.76 12.84 -2.04
C THR A 177 -4.45 13.96 -1.25
N ASN A 178 -4.86 15.03 -1.94
CA ASN A 178 -5.56 16.14 -1.30
C ASN A 178 -6.93 15.71 -0.73
N VAL A 179 -7.69 14.89 -1.47
CA VAL A 179 -8.97 14.33 -1.00
C VAL A 179 -8.77 13.46 0.24
N ALA A 180 -7.76 12.58 0.21
CA ALA A 180 -7.44 11.71 1.33
C ALA A 180 -7.00 12.51 2.57
N LEU A 181 -6.14 13.51 2.39
CA LEU A 181 -5.66 14.36 3.50
C LEU A 181 -6.79 15.20 4.11
N ALA A 182 -7.70 15.72 3.27
CA ALA A 182 -8.87 16.43 3.74
C ALA A 182 -9.77 15.52 4.59
N HIS A 183 -9.99 14.27 4.16
CA HIS A 183 -10.81 13.31 4.92
C HIS A 183 -10.17 12.92 6.26
N SER A 184 -8.87 12.62 6.28
CA SER A 184 -8.15 12.33 7.53
C SER A 184 -8.22 13.49 8.53
N ARG A 185 -8.15 14.74 8.04
CA ARG A 185 -8.32 15.94 8.86
C ARG A 185 -9.76 16.09 9.36
N ASP A 186 -10.75 15.82 8.52
CA ASP A 186 -12.16 15.94 8.89
C ASP A 186 -12.56 14.92 9.96
N MET A 187 -12.13 13.65 9.81
CA MET A 187 -12.29 12.60 10.81
C MET A 187 -11.73 13.02 12.17
N ALA A 188 -10.51 13.55 12.20
CA ALA A 188 -9.89 14.02 13.43
C ALA A 188 -10.62 15.23 14.05
N GLN A 189 -10.97 16.23 13.23
CA GLN A 189 -11.57 17.49 13.71
C GLN A 189 -12.99 17.30 14.22
N ARG A 190 -13.77 16.43 13.57
CA ARG A 190 -15.18 16.19 13.91
C ARG A 190 -15.39 14.95 14.78
N GLY A 191 -14.32 14.20 15.08
CA GLY A 191 -14.36 13.06 15.99
C GLY A 191 -15.18 11.89 15.46
N TYR A 192 -14.97 11.49 14.20
CA TYR A 192 -15.60 10.32 13.61
C TYR A 192 -14.58 9.45 12.86
N PHE A 193 -14.97 8.21 12.58
CA PHE A 193 -14.18 7.26 11.81
C PHE A 193 -15.11 6.45 10.90
N ASP A 194 -15.35 6.97 9.71
CA ASP A 194 -16.25 6.39 8.70
C ASP A 194 -15.81 6.83 7.30
N HIS A 195 -16.16 6.05 6.27
CA HIS A 195 -15.97 6.40 4.87
C HIS A 195 -16.88 7.56 4.45
N THR A 196 -18.08 7.64 5.02
CA THR A 196 -19.06 8.70 4.76
C THR A 196 -18.93 9.79 5.83
N ASP A 197 -18.77 11.04 5.40
CA ASP A 197 -18.69 12.14 6.37
C ASP A 197 -20.04 12.37 7.08
N PRO A 198 -20.08 13.08 8.22
CA PRO A 198 -21.35 13.30 8.94
C PRO A 198 -22.34 14.19 8.19
N ASP A 199 -21.95 14.79 7.06
CA ASP A 199 -22.85 15.50 6.14
C ASP A 199 -23.44 14.56 5.07
N GLY A 200 -23.07 13.28 5.09
CA GLY A 200 -23.54 12.24 4.18
C GLY A 200 -22.73 12.12 2.88
N ARG A 201 -21.56 12.77 2.76
CA ARG A 201 -20.74 12.69 1.55
C ARG A 201 -19.88 11.44 1.56
N THR A 202 -20.01 10.65 0.50
CA THR A 202 -19.19 9.47 0.23
C THR A 202 -17.78 9.86 -0.24
N PRO A 203 -16.83 8.91 -0.34
CA PRO A 203 -15.51 9.18 -0.92
C PRO A 203 -15.59 9.78 -2.33
N TRP A 204 -16.53 9.28 -3.16
CA TRP A 204 -16.76 9.77 -4.51
C TRP A 204 -17.34 11.19 -4.54
N ASP A 205 -18.21 11.54 -3.60
CA ASP A 205 -18.73 12.92 -3.48
C ASP A 205 -17.61 13.90 -3.11
N ARG A 206 -16.72 13.51 -2.18
CA ARG A 206 -15.54 14.31 -1.81
C ARG A 206 -14.57 14.47 -2.98
N ALA A 207 -14.31 13.40 -3.73
CA ALA A 207 -13.48 13.45 -4.93
C ALA A 207 -14.08 14.37 -6.01
N ALA A 208 -15.37 14.22 -6.31
CA ALA A 208 -16.07 15.05 -7.28
C ALA A 208 -16.07 16.53 -6.89
N ALA A 209 -16.30 16.84 -5.60
CA ALA A 209 -16.24 18.21 -5.09
C ALA A 209 -14.84 18.83 -5.20
N ALA A 210 -13.79 18.02 -5.16
CA ALA A 210 -12.40 18.43 -5.38
C ALA A 210 -11.98 18.45 -6.86
N GLY A 211 -12.89 18.14 -7.79
CA GLY A 211 -12.59 18.05 -9.23
C GLY A 211 -11.77 16.81 -9.62
N VAL A 212 -11.73 15.79 -8.75
CA VAL A 212 -11.04 14.52 -9.00
C VAL A 212 -12.03 13.53 -9.58
N SER A 213 -11.72 13.04 -10.78
CA SER A 213 -12.49 11.99 -11.46
C SER A 213 -11.74 10.65 -11.44
N GLY A 214 -12.45 9.54 -11.62
CA GLY A 214 -11.82 8.22 -11.78
C GLY A 214 -11.36 7.58 -10.46
N MET A 215 -11.82 8.10 -9.31
CA MET A 215 -11.62 7.42 -8.02
C MET A 215 -12.34 6.07 -8.01
N GLY A 216 -11.62 5.02 -7.63
CA GLY A 216 -12.09 3.64 -7.64
C GLY A 216 -12.19 2.98 -6.25
N GLY A 217 -11.55 3.53 -5.22
CA GLY A 217 -11.62 2.97 -3.88
C GLY A 217 -11.02 3.84 -2.79
N GLU A 218 -11.36 3.51 -1.54
CA GLU A 218 -10.83 4.14 -0.34
C GLU A 218 -10.57 3.08 0.75
N ASN A 219 -9.44 3.21 1.44
CA ASN A 219 -9.15 2.55 2.71
C ASN A 219 -8.95 3.62 3.79
N ILE A 220 -9.45 3.38 5.00
CA ILE A 220 -9.21 4.25 6.16
C ILE A 220 -8.61 3.46 7.31
N ALA A 221 -7.83 4.13 8.17
CA ALA A 221 -7.27 3.56 9.38
C ALA A 221 -7.01 4.66 10.43
N MET A 222 -6.94 4.28 11.71
CA MET A 222 -6.71 5.20 12.81
C MET A 222 -5.85 4.53 13.89
N GLY A 223 -4.83 5.24 14.36
CA GLY A 223 -3.99 4.83 15.50
C GLY A 223 -2.72 4.05 15.12
N GLN A 224 -2.53 3.64 13.87
CA GLN A 224 -1.30 2.97 13.43
C GLN A 224 -0.15 3.99 13.36
N PRO A 225 0.94 3.81 14.13
CA PRO A 225 1.92 4.88 14.37
C PRO A 225 2.78 5.21 13.15
N ASP A 226 2.86 4.31 12.17
CA ASP A 226 3.75 4.44 11.02
C ASP A 226 3.20 3.73 9.77
N ALA A 227 3.88 3.95 8.64
CA ALA A 227 3.52 3.42 7.34
C ALA A 227 3.49 1.88 7.29
N GLN A 228 4.42 1.22 7.98
CA GLN A 228 4.47 -0.25 8.02
C GLN A 228 3.23 -0.79 8.74
N SER A 229 2.94 -0.25 9.92
CA SER A 229 1.81 -0.66 10.76
C SER A 229 0.47 -0.47 10.06
N VAL A 230 0.28 0.62 9.31
CA VAL A 230 -0.97 0.87 8.58
C VAL A 230 -1.13 -0.02 7.35
N VAL A 231 -0.06 -0.26 6.60
CA VAL A 231 -0.11 -1.17 5.45
C VAL A 231 -0.34 -2.61 5.91
N ASP A 232 0.31 -3.05 6.99
CA ASP A 232 0.08 -4.37 7.56
C ASP A 232 -1.38 -4.53 8.04
N ALA A 233 -1.95 -3.50 8.68
CA ALA A 233 -3.34 -3.51 9.08
C ALA A 233 -4.30 -3.63 7.88
N TRP A 234 -4.06 -2.88 6.80
CA TRP A 234 -4.86 -2.98 5.58
C TRP A 234 -4.69 -4.34 4.88
N MET A 235 -3.47 -4.87 4.79
CA MET A 235 -3.22 -6.17 4.15
C MET A 235 -3.84 -7.35 4.91
N ASN A 236 -4.01 -7.22 6.23
CA ASN A 236 -4.69 -8.22 7.06
C ASN A 236 -6.23 -8.11 7.02
N SER A 237 -6.79 -7.08 6.39
CA SER A 237 -8.24 -6.94 6.16
C SER A 237 -8.60 -7.29 4.72
N GLU A 238 -9.56 -8.19 4.52
CA GLU A 238 -9.93 -8.65 3.17
C GLU A 238 -10.38 -7.50 2.26
N GLY A 239 -11.26 -6.61 2.76
CA GLY A 239 -11.75 -5.47 1.98
C GLY A 239 -10.65 -4.47 1.61
N HIS A 240 -9.81 -4.11 2.58
CA HIS A 240 -8.72 -3.16 2.32
C HIS A 240 -7.65 -3.73 1.40
N ARG A 241 -7.29 -5.01 1.60
CA ARG A 241 -6.37 -5.75 0.72
C ARG A 241 -6.90 -5.87 -0.70
N ALA A 242 -8.21 -6.08 -0.88
CA ALA A 242 -8.82 -6.13 -2.20
C ALA A 242 -8.61 -4.83 -2.98
N ASN A 243 -8.72 -3.66 -2.32
CA ASN A 243 -8.42 -2.38 -2.93
C ASN A 243 -6.93 -2.25 -3.31
N ILE A 244 -6.02 -2.59 -2.38
CA ILE A 244 -4.56 -2.51 -2.61
C ILE A 244 -4.11 -3.39 -3.77
N LEU A 245 -4.67 -4.60 -3.89
CA LEU A 245 -4.30 -5.61 -4.88
C LEU A 245 -5.19 -5.59 -6.13
N ASN A 246 -6.05 -4.59 -6.29
CA ASN A 246 -6.77 -4.41 -7.55
C ASN A 246 -5.80 -3.90 -8.62
N CYS A 247 -5.44 -4.77 -9.58
CA CYS A 247 -4.47 -4.45 -10.63
C CYS A 247 -4.99 -3.41 -11.64
N ASP A 248 -6.29 -3.09 -11.66
CA ASP A 248 -6.86 -2.08 -12.58
C ASP A 248 -6.54 -0.65 -12.12
N PHE A 249 -6.23 -0.44 -10.85
CA PHE A 249 -5.81 0.87 -10.36
C PHE A 249 -4.40 1.20 -10.83
N THR A 250 -4.20 2.46 -11.24
CA THR A 250 -2.91 3.01 -11.70
C THR A 250 -2.42 4.15 -10.82
N THR A 251 -3.32 4.80 -10.07
CA THR A 251 -3.01 5.92 -9.20
C THR A 251 -3.45 5.69 -7.75
N MET A 252 -2.78 6.39 -6.84
CA MET A 252 -3.02 6.37 -5.40
C MET A 252 -2.98 7.78 -4.84
N GLY A 253 -3.79 8.07 -3.83
CA GLY A 253 -3.56 9.17 -2.89
C GLY A 253 -3.36 8.65 -1.48
N LEU A 254 -2.55 9.36 -0.67
CA LEU A 254 -2.47 9.10 0.77
C LEU A 254 -2.58 10.40 1.56
N GLY A 255 -3.50 10.42 2.52
CA GLY A 255 -3.61 11.45 3.54
C GLY A 255 -3.33 10.90 4.92
N ALA A 256 -2.26 11.37 5.56
CA ALA A 256 -2.01 11.14 6.98
C ALA A 256 -2.25 12.45 7.74
N HIS A 257 -2.97 12.40 8.86
CA HIS A 257 -3.09 13.53 9.77
C HIS A 257 -2.68 13.10 11.17
N PHE A 258 -1.55 13.65 11.65
CA PHE A 258 -0.99 13.33 12.96
C PHE A 258 -1.54 14.32 14.00
N ALA A 259 -2.38 13.83 14.91
CA ALA A 259 -2.92 14.62 16.02
C ALA A 259 -3.09 13.76 17.28
N ASP A 260 -3.45 14.40 18.40
CA ASP A 260 -3.79 13.69 19.63
C ASP A 260 -4.98 12.75 19.38
N GLY A 261 -4.91 11.53 19.91
CA GLY A 261 -5.87 10.46 19.61
C GLY A 261 -5.42 9.52 18.48
N GLY A 262 -4.31 9.85 17.82
CA GLY A 262 -3.61 8.98 16.88
C GLY A 262 -3.48 9.61 15.49
N PRO A 263 -2.69 9.01 14.60
CA PRO A 263 -2.77 9.39 13.20
C PRO A 263 -4.07 8.87 12.57
N TRP A 264 -4.70 9.70 11.75
CA TRP A 264 -5.77 9.32 10.82
C TRP A 264 -5.18 9.11 9.44
N TRP A 265 -5.50 7.97 8.84
CA TRP A 265 -5.02 7.55 7.53
C TRP A 265 -6.19 7.38 6.58
N THR A 266 -6.05 7.96 5.40
CA THR A 266 -6.94 7.72 4.27
C THR A 266 -6.06 7.40 3.07
N GLN A 267 -6.37 6.30 2.38
CA GLN A 267 -5.73 5.88 1.15
C GLN A 267 -6.80 5.80 0.07
N THR A 268 -6.57 6.45 -1.05
CA THR A 268 -7.50 6.53 -2.16
C THR A 268 -6.87 5.95 -3.41
N PHE A 269 -7.68 5.40 -4.31
CA PHE A 269 -7.22 4.75 -5.54
C PHE A 269 -7.92 5.31 -6.77
N GLY A 270 -7.25 5.32 -7.91
CA GLY A 270 -7.81 5.73 -9.19
C GLY A 270 -7.36 4.86 -10.36
N TYR A 271 -8.18 4.86 -11.41
CA TYR A 271 -7.92 4.18 -12.69
C TYR A 271 -6.95 4.95 -13.58
#